data_AF-A0A932F4F7-F1
#
_entry.id   AF-A0A932F4F7-F1
#
_cell.length_a   1.000
_cell.length_b   1.000
_cell.length_c   1.000
_cell.angle_alpha   90.00
_cell.angle_beta   90.00
_cell.angle_gamma   90.00
#
_symmetry.space_group_name_H-M   'P 1'
#
loop_
_entity.id
_entity.type
_entity.pdbx_description
1 polymer ?
#
loop_
_entity_poly.entity_id
_entity_poly.type
_entity_poly.pdbx_seq_one_letter_code
_entity_poly.pdbx_strand_id
1 'polypeptide(L)'
;MSSFALGFYKLPAGINIGLEISALEEAGHTKILSSPKLVLSNQKPGLISSGQRIPYSRPSIVQGVNTTEFVDVKVSVAVTALVAPDGSISMDLTLTDDSVGSTSSVGPTINTNQANSNVTLQSGETLLLGGFQSSSQVEEKNQTPVLGDLPVVGNLFKNRSQNTVKRELLFIITPTIIETEHFTSPMNTAQ
;
A
#
# COMPACT_ATOMS: atom_id res chain seq x y z
N MET A 1 16.85 2.66 -19.42
CA MET A 1 17.55 1.60 -20.17
C MET A 1 18.81 2.19 -20.77
N SER A 2 19.96 1.95 -20.16
CA SER A 2 21.26 2.43 -20.65
C SER A 2 22.13 1.21 -20.92
N SER A 3 22.40 0.92 -22.19
CA SER A 3 23.38 -0.10 -22.59
C SER A 3 24.53 0.58 -23.34
N PHE A 4 25.73 0.08 -23.11
CA PHE A 4 26.95 0.53 -23.74
C PHE A 4 27.64 -0.69 -24.36
N ALA A 5 27.78 -0.68 -25.69
CA ALA A 5 28.43 -1.75 -26.44
C ALA A 5 29.80 -1.27 -26.97
N LEU A 6 30.86 -2.02 -26.71
CA LEU A 6 32.21 -1.80 -27.24
C LEU A 6 32.52 -2.88 -28.29
N GLY A 7 32.66 -2.47 -29.55
CA GLY A 7 32.77 -3.36 -30.70
C GLY A 7 34.18 -3.86 -31.04
N PHE A 8 34.28 -5.18 -31.23
CA PHE A 8 35.10 -6.01 -32.12
C PHE A 8 36.63 -5.82 -32.19
N TYR A 9 37.36 -6.75 -31.58
CA TYR A 9 38.73 -7.10 -31.96
C TYR A 9 38.75 -8.43 -32.73
N LYS A 10 39.33 -8.43 -33.93
CA LYS A 10 39.66 -9.65 -34.71
C LYS A 10 41.00 -10.19 -34.23
N LEU A 11 40.99 -11.34 -33.57
CA LEU A 11 42.22 -12.07 -33.26
C LEU A 11 42.69 -12.86 -34.50
N PRO A 12 44.01 -13.03 -34.73
CA PRO A 12 44.50 -13.92 -35.78
C PRO A 12 43.99 -15.35 -35.49
N ALA A 13 43.37 -15.98 -36.51
CA ALA A 13 42.55 -17.22 -36.49
C ALA A 13 41.02 -17.04 -36.68
N GLY A 14 40.51 -15.82 -36.90
CA GLY A 14 39.11 -15.61 -37.30
C GLY A 14 38.09 -15.59 -36.15
N ILE A 15 38.58 -15.48 -34.91
CA ILE A 15 37.74 -15.35 -33.71
C ILE A 15 37.31 -13.89 -33.56
N ASN A 16 36.00 -13.65 -33.45
CA ASN A 16 35.41 -12.34 -33.18
C ASN A 16 34.92 -12.29 -31.73
N ILE A 17 35.38 -11.29 -30.97
CA ILE A 17 34.95 -11.06 -29.58
C ILE A 17 34.17 -9.75 -29.54
N GLY A 18 32.97 -9.78 -28.95
CA GLY A 18 32.14 -8.60 -28.68
C GLY A 18 31.87 -8.47 -27.18
N LEU A 19 31.92 -7.24 -26.66
CA LEU A 19 31.60 -6.93 -25.27
C LEU A 19 30.43 -5.94 -25.21
N GLU A 20 29.38 -6.32 -24.50
CA GLU A 20 28.23 -5.47 -24.22
C GLU A 20 28.03 -5.37 -22.71
N ILE A 21 27.88 -4.14 -22.22
CA ILE A 21 27.60 -3.84 -20.82
C ILE A 21 26.23 -3.16 -20.78
N SER A 22 25.30 -3.77 -20.05
CA SER A 22 23.98 -3.17 -19.79
C SER A 22 23.85 -2.84 -18.31
N ALA A 23 23.37 -1.62 -18.01
CA ALA A 23 23.10 -1.17 -16.66
C ALA A 23 21.79 -0.37 -16.64
N LEU A 24 20.83 -0.87 -15.86
CA LEU A 24 19.54 -0.22 -15.65
C LEU A 24 19.33 -0.01 -14.16
N GLU A 25 19.10 1.24 -13.78
CA GLU A 25 18.52 1.61 -12.50
C GLU A 25 17.14 2.21 -12.77
N GLU A 26 16.11 1.70 -12.10
CA GLU A 26 14.74 2.17 -12.21
C GLU A 26 14.21 2.49 -10.81
N ALA A 27 13.71 3.71 -10.62
CA ALA A 27 13.10 4.16 -9.37
C ALA A 27 11.65 4.56 -9.63
N GLY A 28 10.71 3.84 -8.99
CA GLY A 28 9.29 4.13 -9.03
C GLY A 28 8.76 4.55 -7.66
N HIS A 29 7.98 5.62 -7.60
CA HIS A 29 7.32 6.09 -6.39
C HIS A 29 5.80 6.16 -6.61
N THR A 30 5.06 5.44 -5.78
CA THR A 30 3.58 5.43 -5.81
C THR A 30 3.06 5.84 -4.45
N LYS A 31 2.16 6.84 -4.40
CA LYS A 31 1.48 7.29 -3.19
C LYS A 31 -0.02 7.08 -3.34
N ILE A 32 -0.61 6.33 -2.42
CA ILE A 32 -2.06 6.13 -2.33
C ILE A 32 -2.54 6.92 -1.11
N LEU A 33 -3.51 7.81 -1.31
CA LEU A 33 -4.11 8.60 -0.23
C LEU A 33 -5.62 8.30 -0.17
N SER A 34 -6.03 7.63 0.89
CA SER A 34 -7.43 7.44 1.24
C SER A 34 -7.76 8.35 2.42
N SER A 35 -8.72 9.27 2.25
CA SER A 35 -9.12 10.22 3.30
C SER A 35 -10.62 10.16 3.54
N PRO A 36 -11.12 9.08 4.18
CA PRO A 36 -12.53 8.98 4.54
C PRO A 36 -12.89 10.07 5.56
N LYS A 37 -14.08 10.66 5.39
CA LYS A 37 -14.65 11.62 6.33
C LYS A 37 -16.01 11.11 6.78
N LEU A 38 -16.24 11.09 8.09
CA LEU A 38 -17.47 10.59 8.70
C LEU A 38 -17.94 11.58 9.75
N VAL A 39 -19.21 11.98 9.65
CA VAL A 39 -19.89 12.78 10.66
C VAL A 39 -20.82 11.85 11.42
N LEU A 40 -20.75 11.90 12.76
CA LEU A 40 -21.58 11.10 13.65
C LEU A 40 -22.11 11.96 14.79
N SER A 41 -23.25 11.56 15.35
CA SER A 41 -23.75 12.14 16.60
C SER A 41 -22.94 11.62 17.79
N ASN A 42 -22.87 12.41 18.86
CA ASN A 42 -22.22 12.00 20.11
C ASN A 42 -22.80 10.67 20.61
N GLN A 43 -21.92 9.74 21.03
CA GLN A 43 -22.24 8.40 21.53
C GLN A 43 -22.95 7.47 20.54
N LYS A 44 -23.02 7.83 19.24
CA LYS A 44 -23.58 6.95 18.21
C LYS A 44 -22.47 6.30 17.38
N PRO A 45 -22.58 4.98 17.12
CA PRO A 45 -21.65 4.32 16.21
C PRO A 45 -21.86 4.83 14.79
N GLY A 46 -20.76 5.07 14.09
CA GLY A 46 -20.73 5.42 12.67
C GLY A 46 -19.82 4.46 11.89
N LEU A 47 -20.17 4.19 10.65
CA LEU A 47 -19.39 3.36 9.72
C LEU A 47 -19.37 4.02 8.34
N ILE A 48 -18.18 4.14 7.77
CA ILE A 48 -17.98 4.46 6.36
C ILE A 48 -17.13 3.37 5.74
N SER A 49 -17.50 2.91 4.54
CA SER A 49 -16.70 1.95 3.78
C SER A 49 -16.77 2.21 2.29
N SER A 50 -15.66 1.99 1.60
CA SER A 50 -15.53 2.09 0.15
C SER A 50 -14.66 0.95 -0.36
N GLY A 51 -15.12 0.25 -1.38
CA GLY A 51 -14.41 -0.93 -1.86
C GLY A 51 -15.13 -1.63 -2.99
N GLN A 52 -14.68 -2.83 -3.27
CA GLN A 52 -15.19 -3.70 -4.32
C GLN A 52 -15.31 -5.14 -3.82
N ARG A 53 -16.00 -5.97 -4.57
CA ARG A 53 -16.15 -7.39 -4.29
C ARG A 53 -15.44 -8.22 -5.33
N ILE A 54 -14.60 -9.14 -4.90
CA ILE A 54 -13.87 -10.05 -5.78
C ILE A 54 -14.56 -11.41 -5.77
N PRO A 55 -14.95 -11.95 -6.95
CA PRO A 55 -15.50 -13.29 -7.05
C PRO A 55 -14.40 -14.36 -6.94
N TYR A 56 -14.61 -15.34 -6.07
CA TYR A 56 -13.81 -16.56 -5.97
C TYR A 56 -14.65 -17.75 -6.41
N SER A 57 -14.09 -18.58 -7.28
CA SER A 57 -14.73 -19.82 -7.69
C SER A 57 -14.34 -20.92 -6.71
N ARG A 58 -15.31 -21.47 -5.98
CA ARG A 58 -15.11 -22.66 -5.14
C ARG A 58 -15.74 -23.87 -5.82
N PRO A 59 -15.04 -25.02 -5.91
CA PRO A 59 -15.67 -26.25 -6.34
C PRO A 59 -16.67 -26.71 -5.26
N SER A 60 -17.96 -26.82 -5.62
CA SER A 60 -18.97 -27.35 -4.71
C SER A 60 -18.84 -28.87 -4.61
N ILE A 61 -18.96 -29.41 -3.40
CA ILE A 61 -18.84 -30.86 -3.09
C ILE A 61 -20.07 -31.63 -3.60
N VAL A 62 -21.17 -30.94 -3.90
CA VAL A 62 -22.43 -31.53 -4.37
C VAL A 62 -22.70 -31.05 -5.80
N GLN A 63 -22.72 -31.98 -6.75
CA GLN A 63 -23.06 -31.80 -8.17
C GLN A 63 -22.07 -31.09 -9.12
N GLY A 64 -20.81 -30.85 -8.73
CA GLY A 64 -19.77 -30.41 -9.70
C GLY A 64 -20.02 -29.04 -10.35
N VAL A 65 -20.93 -28.24 -9.80
CA VAL A 65 -21.16 -26.85 -10.18
C VAL A 65 -20.26 -25.97 -9.31
N ASN A 66 -19.43 -25.15 -9.95
CA ASN A 66 -18.62 -24.17 -9.23
C ASN A 66 -19.52 -23.09 -8.63
N THR A 67 -19.44 -22.88 -7.32
CA THR A 67 -20.12 -21.77 -6.64
C THR A 67 -19.22 -20.56 -6.63
N THR A 68 -19.78 -19.37 -6.90
CA THR A 68 -19.04 -18.11 -6.83
C THR A 68 -19.31 -17.46 -5.48
N GLU A 69 -18.26 -17.29 -4.67
CA GLU A 69 -18.28 -16.57 -3.40
C GLU A 69 -17.66 -15.18 -3.61
N PHE A 70 -18.31 -14.13 -3.12
CA PHE A 70 -17.76 -12.78 -3.20
C PHE A 70 -17.07 -12.41 -1.90
N VAL A 71 -15.82 -11.96 -1.98
CA VAL A 71 -15.07 -11.42 -0.84
C VAL A 71 -14.93 -9.92 -1.00
N ASP A 72 -15.26 -9.16 0.04
CA ASP A 72 -15.11 -7.70 0.08
C ASP A 72 -13.63 -7.32 0.18
N VAL A 73 -13.20 -6.35 -0.61
CA VAL A 73 -11.92 -5.63 -0.46
C VAL A 73 -12.28 -4.16 -0.31
N LYS A 74 -12.18 -3.63 0.90
CA LYS A 74 -12.62 -2.26 1.22
C LYS A 74 -11.68 -1.53 2.17
N VAL A 75 -11.72 -0.21 2.06
CA VAL A 75 -11.27 0.71 3.10
C VAL A 75 -12.48 1.01 3.98
N SER A 76 -12.40 0.76 5.29
CA SER A 76 -13.49 1.05 6.22
C SER A 76 -13.02 1.70 7.51
N VAL A 77 -13.84 2.62 8.02
CA VAL A 77 -13.66 3.28 9.30
C VAL A 77 -14.95 3.10 10.09
N ALA A 78 -14.87 2.34 11.19
CA ALA A 78 -15.92 2.28 12.19
C ALA A 78 -15.46 3.04 13.43
N VAL A 79 -16.32 3.90 13.95
CA VAL A 79 -15.99 4.75 15.09
C VAL A 79 -17.20 4.92 16.00
N THR A 80 -16.94 4.93 17.32
CA THR A 80 -17.87 5.48 18.30
C THR A 80 -17.13 6.55 19.10
N ALA A 81 -17.65 7.78 19.09
CA ALA A 81 -17.03 8.91 19.79
C ALA A 81 -17.87 9.37 20.98
N LEU A 82 -17.21 9.76 22.06
CA LEU A 82 -17.78 10.40 23.24
C LEU A 82 -17.07 11.74 23.47
N VAL A 83 -17.83 12.83 23.42
CA VAL A 83 -17.34 14.16 23.78
C VAL A 83 -17.54 14.36 25.29
N ALA A 84 -16.45 14.62 26.00
CA ALA A 84 -16.46 14.93 27.43
C ALA A 84 -16.65 16.44 27.67
N PRO A 85 -17.06 16.86 28.89
CA PRO A 85 -17.33 18.27 29.20
C PRO A 85 -16.10 19.19 29.09
N ASP A 86 -14.89 18.63 29.15
CA ASP A 86 -13.63 19.36 29.01
C ASP A 86 -13.22 19.60 27.54
N GLY A 87 -14.04 19.15 26.57
CA GLY A 87 -13.76 19.25 25.15
C GLY A 87 -12.95 18.08 24.57
N SER A 88 -12.55 17.12 25.41
CA SER A 88 -11.86 15.91 24.94
C SER A 88 -12.81 14.94 24.25
N ILE A 89 -12.30 14.22 23.26
CA ILE A 89 -13.04 13.30 22.41
C ILE A 89 -12.41 11.93 22.56
N SER A 90 -13.11 11.04 23.24
CA SER A 90 -12.74 9.63 23.36
C SER A 90 -13.35 8.85 22.21
N MET A 91 -12.53 8.13 21.45
CA MET A 91 -12.95 7.38 20.27
C MET A 91 -12.53 5.92 20.37
N ASP A 92 -13.49 5.03 20.14
CA ASP A 92 -13.23 3.63 19.83
C ASP A 92 -13.20 3.47 18.31
N LEU A 93 -12.05 3.09 17.75
CA LEU A 93 -11.73 3.12 16.33
C LEU A 93 -11.36 1.73 15.82
N THR A 94 -12.03 1.33 14.74
CA THR A 94 -11.68 0.17 13.91
C THR A 94 -11.43 0.66 12.49
N LEU A 95 -10.17 0.67 12.08
CA LEU A 95 -9.73 1.08 10.75
C LEU A 95 -9.29 -0.17 9.98
N THR A 96 -9.79 -0.32 8.77
CA THR A 96 -9.42 -1.41 7.86
C THR A 96 -9.05 -0.83 6.50
N ASP A 97 -7.94 -1.31 5.95
CA ASP A 97 -7.47 -1.02 4.59
C ASP A 97 -7.14 -2.34 3.90
N ASP A 98 -8.09 -2.81 3.09
CA ASP A 98 -7.88 -3.99 2.25
C ASP A 98 -7.39 -3.59 0.86
N SER A 99 -6.47 -4.38 0.32
CA SER A 99 -6.00 -4.24 -1.06
C SER A 99 -5.86 -5.61 -1.74
N VAL A 100 -5.93 -5.60 -3.07
CA VAL A 100 -5.72 -6.81 -3.87
C VAL A 100 -4.23 -7.12 -3.92
N GLY A 101 -3.87 -8.32 -3.46
CA GLY A 101 -2.51 -8.85 -3.46
C GLY A 101 -2.15 -9.59 -4.75
N SER A 102 -1.12 -10.43 -4.68
CA SER A 102 -0.65 -11.23 -5.82
C SER A 102 -1.70 -12.26 -6.26
N THR A 103 -1.75 -12.54 -7.55
CA THR A 103 -2.58 -13.61 -8.13
C THR A 103 -2.04 -14.99 -7.76
N SER A 104 -2.88 -15.83 -7.17
CA SER A 104 -2.63 -17.24 -6.91
C SER A 104 -3.44 -18.11 -7.89
N SER A 105 -3.19 -19.43 -7.90
CA SER A 105 -3.91 -20.41 -8.71
C SER A 105 -5.43 -20.46 -8.45
N VAL A 106 -5.85 -19.97 -7.27
CA VAL A 106 -7.26 -19.96 -6.81
C VAL A 106 -7.90 -18.56 -6.93
N GLY A 107 -7.15 -17.55 -7.38
CA GLY A 107 -7.59 -16.15 -7.43
C GLY A 107 -6.60 -15.20 -6.77
N PRO A 108 -6.86 -13.89 -6.78
CA PRO A 108 -6.00 -12.92 -6.10
C PRO A 108 -5.98 -13.17 -4.59
N THR A 109 -4.86 -12.85 -3.95
CA THR A 109 -4.80 -12.74 -2.49
C THR A 109 -5.40 -11.39 -2.06
N ILE A 110 -5.83 -11.28 -0.80
CA ILE A 110 -6.30 -10.02 -0.23
C ILE A 110 -5.33 -9.67 0.90
N ASN A 111 -4.73 -8.50 0.81
CA ASN A 111 -3.93 -7.95 1.90
C ASN A 111 -4.86 -7.13 2.77
N THR A 112 -4.95 -7.46 4.06
CA THR A 112 -5.77 -6.74 5.02
C THR A 112 -4.87 -6.07 6.04
N ASN A 113 -4.97 -4.75 6.15
CA ASN A 113 -4.35 -3.98 7.22
C ASN A 113 -5.45 -3.48 8.16
N GLN A 114 -5.31 -3.75 9.46
CA GLN A 114 -6.30 -3.32 10.45
C GLN A 114 -5.63 -2.70 11.68
N ALA A 115 -6.24 -1.62 12.19
CA ALA A 115 -5.88 -0.99 13.44
C ALA A 115 -7.13 -0.84 14.32
N ASN A 116 -7.04 -1.35 15.54
CA ASN A 116 -8.08 -1.19 16.56
C ASN A 116 -7.47 -0.42 17.74
N SER A 117 -8.08 0.70 18.12
CA SER A 117 -7.54 1.54 19.18
C SER A 117 -8.62 2.33 19.89
N ASN A 118 -8.43 2.53 21.19
CA ASN A 118 -9.22 3.46 21.99
C ASN A 118 -8.31 4.62 22.39
N VAL A 119 -8.68 5.83 21.94
CA VAL A 119 -7.84 7.03 22.10
C VAL A 119 -8.68 8.21 22.55
N THR A 120 -8.07 9.09 23.33
CA THR A 120 -8.67 10.36 23.76
C THR A 120 -7.80 11.51 23.27
N LEU A 121 -8.40 12.46 22.57
CA LEU A 121 -7.72 13.60 21.95
C LEU A 121 -8.57 14.85 22.10
N GLN A 122 -7.98 16.03 21.99
CA GLN A 122 -8.75 17.27 21.89
C GLN A 122 -9.29 17.48 20.48
N SER A 123 -10.35 18.28 20.37
CA SER A 123 -10.90 18.69 19.07
C SER A 123 -9.83 19.40 18.24
N GLY A 124 -9.61 18.93 17.01
CA GLY A 124 -8.62 19.47 16.07
C GLY A 124 -7.21 18.89 16.20
N GLU A 125 -6.93 18.05 17.21
CA GLU A 125 -5.62 17.40 17.34
C GLU A 125 -5.47 16.23 16.38
N THR A 126 -4.29 16.12 15.75
CA THR A 126 -3.97 15.00 14.87
C THR A 126 -3.16 13.95 15.64
N LEU A 127 -3.62 12.69 15.63
CA LEU A 127 -2.91 11.56 16.20
C LEU A 127 -2.54 10.55 15.12
N LEU A 128 -1.28 10.10 15.16
CA LEU A 128 -0.84 8.90 14.47
C LEU A 128 -1.15 7.69 15.35
N LEU A 129 -2.14 6.88 14.96
CA LEU A 129 -2.52 5.67 15.69
C LEU A 129 -1.48 4.56 15.55
N GLY A 130 -0.81 4.53 14.41
CA GLY A 130 0.21 3.54 14.11
C GLY A 130 0.46 3.42 12.62
N GLY A 131 1.36 2.50 12.27
CA GLY A 131 1.70 2.22 10.90
C GLY A 131 2.46 0.91 10.74
N PHE A 132 2.50 0.41 9.51
CA PHE A 132 3.26 -0.77 9.14
C PHE A 132 4.29 -0.39 8.08
N GLN A 133 5.54 -0.82 8.27
CA GLN A 133 6.60 -0.66 7.29
C GLN A 133 7.06 -2.04 6.82
N SER A 134 7.06 -2.23 5.51
CA SER A 134 7.54 -3.44 4.86
C SER A 134 8.68 -3.10 3.93
N SER A 135 9.78 -3.86 4.01
CA SER A 135 10.89 -3.77 3.07
C SER A 135 11.21 -5.17 2.57
N SER A 136 11.17 -5.35 1.26
CA SER A 136 11.57 -6.59 0.59
C SER A 136 12.76 -6.29 -0.30
N GLN A 137 13.85 -7.02 -0.11
CA GLN A 137 15.03 -6.93 -0.96
C GLN A 137 15.27 -8.30 -1.60
N VAL A 138 15.25 -8.32 -2.93
CA VAL A 138 15.56 -9.50 -3.73
C VAL A 138 16.87 -9.22 -4.45
N GLU A 139 17.91 -9.98 -4.12
CA GLU A 139 19.19 -9.94 -4.81
C GLU A 139 19.34 -11.22 -5.63
N GLU A 140 19.51 -11.07 -6.94
CA GLU A 140 19.80 -12.16 -7.87
C GLU A 140 21.22 -11.97 -8.41
N LYS A 141 22.06 -12.99 -8.23
CA LYS A 141 23.45 -12.99 -8.70
C LYS A 141 23.68 -14.18 -9.61
N ASN A 142 23.85 -13.90 -10.90
CA ASN A 142 24.22 -14.87 -11.91
C ASN A 142 25.70 -14.70 -12.25
N GLN A 143 26.50 -15.76 -12.17
CA GLN A 143 27.93 -15.68 -12.47
C GLN A 143 28.42 -16.89 -13.23
N THR A 144 29.39 -16.70 -14.13
CA THR A 144 30.08 -17.82 -14.78
C THR A 144 31.01 -18.51 -13.77
N PRO A 145 30.93 -19.84 -13.60
CA PRO A 145 31.84 -20.58 -12.73
C PRO A 145 33.31 -20.32 -13.09
N VAL A 146 34.19 -20.23 -12.09
CA VAL A 146 35.62 -19.91 -12.21
C VAL A 146 35.91 -18.46 -12.64
N LEU A 147 35.38 -18.00 -13.78
CA LEU A 147 35.67 -16.67 -14.32
C LEU A 147 35.04 -15.54 -13.51
N GLY A 148 33.88 -15.78 -12.90
CA GLY A 148 33.27 -14.82 -11.99
C GLY A 148 34.15 -14.56 -10.76
N ASP A 149 34.83 -15.56 -10.22
CA ASP A 149 35.53 -15.40 -8.94
C ASP A 149 36.92 -14.75 -9.08
N LEU A 150 37.37 -14.47 -10.31
CA LEU A 150 38.63 -13.79 -10.57
C LEU A 150 38.62 -12.34 -10.03
N PRO A 151 39.67 -11.90 -9.33
CA PRO A 151 39.82 -10.52 -8.94
C PRO A 151 39.97 -9.63 -10.19
N VAL A 152 39.53 -8.37 -10.10
CA VAL A 152 39.57 -7.34 -11.15
C VAL A 152 38.65 -7.60 -12.36
N VAL A 153 38.72 -8.78 -12.98
CA VAL A 153 37.98 -9.09 -14.23
C VAL A 153 36.66 -9.82 -14.00
N GLY A 154 36.46 -10.42 -12.82
CA GLY A 154 35.27 -11.23 -12.55
C GLY A 154 33.94 -10.49 -12.61
N ASN A 155 33.93 -9.15 -12.51
CA ASN A 155 32.71 -8.35 -12.64
C ASN A 155 32.15 -8.32 -14.07
N LEU A 156 32.99 -8.57 -15.08
CA LEU A 156 32.57 -8.70 -16.48
C LEU A 156 31.86 -10.03 -16.75
N PHE A 157 32.00 -11.00 -15.85
CA PHE A 157 31.41 -12.34 -15.93
C PHE A 157 30.33 -12.57 -14.86
N LYS A 158 29.82 -11.48 -14.28
CA LYS A 158 28.75 -11.45 -13.28
C LYS A 158 27.63 -10.54 -13.75
N ASN A 159 26.41 -10.98 -13.51
CA ASN A 159 25.21 -10.17 -13.58
C ASN A 159 24.60 -10.10 -12.17
N ARG A 160 24.33 -8.89 -11.69
CA ARG A 160 23.67 -8.65 -10.41
C ARG A 160 22.41 -7.85 -10.67
N SER A 161 21.28 -8.39 -10.25
CA SER A 161 20.01 -7.69 -10.18
C SER A 161 19.65 -7.51 -8.72
N GLN A 162 19.33 -6.28 -8.32
CA GLN A 162 18.86 -5.98 -6.98
C GLN A 162 17.54 -5.23 -7.11
N ASN A 163 16.49 -5.78 -6.50
CA ASN A 163 15.18 -5.16 -6.44
C ASN A 163 14.80 -4.91 -4.98
N THR A 164 14.57 -3.65 -4.62
CA THR A 164 14.17 -3.25 -3.28
C THR A 164 12.78 -2.59 -3.33
N VAL A 165 11.81 -3.20 -2.64
CA VAL A 165 10.43 -2.70 -2.55
C VAL A 165 10.16 -2.28 -1.10
N LYS A 166 9.92 -0.99 -0.89
CA LYS A 166 9.55 -0.43 0.42
C LYS A 166 8.09 0.02 0.40
N ARG A 167 7.32 -0.34 1.44
CA ARG A 167 5.92 0.07 1.64
C ARG A 167 5.74 0.62 3.05
N GLU A 168 5.02 1.72 3.15
CA GLU A 168 4.70 2.39 4.41
C GLU A 168 3.20 2.67 4.45
N LEU A 169 2.55 2.22 5.52
CA LEU A 169 1.14 2.50 5.82
C LEU A 169 1.06 3.25 7.13
N LEU A 170 0.27 4.32 7.17
CA LEU A 170 0.06 5.16 8.36
C LEU A 170 -1.44 5.39 8.57
N PHE A 171 -1.90 5.18 9.79
CA PHE A 171 -3.26 5.50 10.22
C PHE A 171 -3.26 6.81 11.01
N ILE A 172 -3.77 7.87 10.39
CA ILE A 172 -3.82 9.22 10.97
C ILE A 172 -5.27 9.63 11.14
N ILE A 173 -5.60 10.18 12.29
CA ILE A 173 -6.93 10.69 12.60
C ILE A 173 -6.89 12.12 13.12
N THR A 174 -7.97 12.86 12.90
CA THR A 174 -8.15 14.23 13.42
C THR A 174 -9.64 14.41 13.71
N PRO A 175 -10.08 14.34 14.97
CA PRO A 175 -11.47 14.55 15.31
C PRO A 175 -11.78 16.06 15.33
N THR A 176 -13.03 16.42 15.06
CA THR A 176 -13.48 17.81 15.12
C THR A 176 -14.92 17.86 15.63
N ILE A 177 -15.15 18.65 16.67
CA ILE A 177 -16.51 18.94 17.17
C ILE A 177 -17.14 19.96 16.24
N ILE A 178 -18.36 19.68 15.79
CA ILE A 178 -19.16 20.59 14.98
C ILE A 178 -20.26 21.14 15.87
N GLU A 179 -20.25 22.45 16.11
CA GLU A 179 -21.32 23.17 16.82
C GLU A 179 -22.33 23.73 15.81
N THR A 180 -23.62 23.56 16.08
CA THR A 180 -24.72 23.89 15.14
C THR A 180 -25.08 25.38 15.08
N GLU A 181 -24.39 26.27 15.81
CA GLU A 181 -24.88 27.64 16.07
C GLU A 181 -24.62 28.71 14.97
N HIS A 182 -24.08 28.36 13.80
CA HIS A 182 -23.67 29.36 12.77
C HIS A 182 -24.53 29.41 11.49
N PHE A 183 -25.86 29.38 11.58
CA PHE A 183 -26.77 29.57 10.41
C PHE A 183 -27.84 30.66 10.55
N THR A 184 -27.80 31.52 11.56
CA THR A 184 -28.72 32.66 11.66
C THR A 184 -28.07 33.94 11.12
N SER A 185 -28.02 34.09 9.79
CA SER A 185 -27.90 35.44 9.22
C SER A 185 -29.22 36.17 9.50
N PRO A 186 -29.24 37.29 10.24
CA PRO A 186 -30.45 38.09 10.35
C PRO A 186 -30.83 38.60 8.96
N MET A 187 -32.05 38.26 8.54
CA MET A 187 -32.68 38.80 7.34
C MET A 187 -32.71 40.32 7.49
N ASN A 188 -31.93 41.03 6.67
CA ASN A 188 -31.94 42.48 6.60
C ASN A 188 -33.28 42.93 6.01
N THR A 189 -34.24 43.22 6.89
CA THR A 189 -35.42 43.99 6.55
C THR A 189 -34.99 45.45 6.48
N ALA A 190 -34.57 45.89 5.30
CA ALA A 190 -34.48 47.31 4.99
C ALA A 190 -35.89 47.91 5.07
N GLN A 191 -36.02 48.98 5.86
CA GLN A 191 -37.12 49.93 5.79
C GLN A 191 -37.08 50.72 4.48
#